data_AF-A0A859QTY2-F1
#
_entry.id   AF-A0A859QTY2-F1
#
_cell.length_a   1.000
_cell.length_b   1.000
_cell.length_c   1.000
_cell.angle_alpha   90.00
_cell.angle_beta   90.00
_cell.angle_gamma   90.00
#
_symmetry.space_group_name_H-M   'P 1'
#
loop_
_entity.id
_entity.type
_entity.pdbx_description
1 polymer ?
#
loop_
_entity_poly.entity_id
_entity_poly.type
_entity_poly.pdbx_seq_one_letter_code
_entity_poly.pdbx_strand_id
1 'polypeptide(L)'
;MVTVADINLTWVQKRADAYCAKLGDHEMGFVLKRQARGDWAWTIWHCNGTGSDDFRHATTLDAAQANVLAGVKDWFRRAGFS
;
A
#
# COMPACT_ATOMS: atom_id res chain seq x y z
N MET A 1 -20.42 3.26 11.07
CA MET A 1 -19.09 3.04 11.66
C MET A 1 -18.29 2.25 10.63
N VAL A 2 -17.18 2.77 10.13
CA VAL A 2 -16.34 2.04 9.17
C VAL A 2 -15.53 1.03 9.98
N THR A 3 -15.69 -0.27 9.71
CA THR A 3 -14.83 -1.26 10.36
C THR A 3 -13.51 -1.39 9.62
N VAL A 4 -12.43 -1.73 10.32
CA VAL A 4 -11.12 -1.90 9.65
C VAL A 4 -11.17 -3.03 8.62
N ALA A 5 -12.05 -4.02 8.82
CA ALA A 5 -12.27 -5.10 7.87
C ALA A 5 -12.77 -4.58 6.51
N ASP A 6 -13.61 -3.55 6.51
CA ASP A 6 -14.24 -2.97 5.32
C ASP A 6 -13.32 -2.03 4.53
N ILE A 7 -12.17 -1.65 5.10
CA ILE A 7 -11.19 -0.81 4.40
C ILE A 7 -10.67 -1.57 3.18
N ASN A 8 -10.89 -1.00 2.01
CA ASN A 8 -10.39 -1.50 0.74
C ASN A 8 -9.68 -0.36 0.01
N LEU A 9 -8.59 -0.71 -0.68
CA LEU A 9 -7.82 0.24 -1.47
C LEU A 9 -8.22 0.12 -2.94
N THR A 10 -8.45 1.25 -3.58
CA THR A 10 -8.56 1.34 -5.03
C THR A 10 -7.16 1.42 -5.62
N TRP A 11 -6.85 0.53 -6.56
CA TRP A 11 -5.56 0.51 -7.23
C TRP A 11 -5.63 1.25 -8.55
N VAL A 12 -4.89 2.36 -8.65
CA VAL A 12 -4.81 3.18 -9.86
C VAL A 12 -3.46 2.91 -10.53
N GLN A 13 -3.48 2.39 -11.75
CA GLN A 13 -2.27 2.24 -12.55
C GLN A 13 -1.78 3.61 -13.01
N LYS A 14 -0.54 3.98 -12.65
CA LYS A 14 0.06 5.27 -13.04
C LYS A 14 0.96 5.14 -14.26
N ARG A 15 1.61 3.98 -14.43
CA ARG A 15 2.42 3.60 -15.60
C ARG A 15 2.49 2.08 -15.73
N ALA A 16 3.14 1.59 -16.79
CA ALA A 16 3.48 0.17 -16.89
C ALA A 16 4.23 -0.27 -15.62
N ASP A 17 3.74 -1.34 -14.99
CA ASP A 17 4.30 -1.91 -13.77
C ASP A 17 4.41 -0.95 -12.57
N ALA A 18 3.56 0.07 -12.45
CA ALA A 18 3.43 0.86 -11.22
C ALA A 18 1.99 1.26 -10.90
N TYR A 19 1.63 1.05 -9.63
CA TYR A 19 0.29 1.20 -9.10
C TYR A 19 0.30 2.05 -7.84
N CYS A 20 -0.67 2.95 -7.74
CA CYS A 20 -0.93 3.75 -6.56
C CYS A 20 -2.13 3.16 -5.82
N ALA A 21 -2.00 2.99 -4.52
CA ALA A 21 -3.10 2.57 -3.65
C ALA A 21 -3.82 3.81 -3.13
N LYS A 22 -5.13 3.89 -3.35
CA LYS A 22 -5.97 5.00 -2.86
C LYS A 22 -7.03 4.51 -1.88
N LEU A 23 -7.32 5.32 -0.87
CA LEU A 23 -8.51 5.20 -0.04
C LEU A 23 -9.38 6.44 -0.25
N GLY A 24 -10.44 6.29 -1.04
CA GLY A 24 -11.16 7.43 -1.61
C GLY A 24 -10.21 8.28 -2.46
N ASP A 25 -10.07 9.56 -2.13
CA ASP A 25 -9.16 10.47 -2.84
C ASP A 25 -7.74 10.52 -2.29
N HIS A 26 -7.48 9.88 -1.15
CA HIS A 26 -6.18 9.91 -0.51
C HIS A 26 -5.26 8.81 -1.04
N GLU A 27 -4.03 9.17 -1.42
CA GLU A 27 -2.99 8.22 -1.78
C GLU A 27 -2.40 7.61 -0.49
N MET A 28 -2.48 6.28 -0.37
CA MET A 28 -2.08 5.54 0.83
C MET A 28 -0.80 4.73 0.60
N GLY A 29 -0.36 4.55 -0.64
CA GLY A 29 0.85 3.79 -0.93
C GLY A 29 1.13 3.62 -2.42
N PHE A 30 2.27 3.00 -2.72
CA PHE A 30 2.72 2.74 -4.07
C PHE A 30 3.33 1.34 -4.18
N VAL A 31 3.16 0.73 -5.35
CA VAL A 31 3.75 -0.55 -5.74
C VAL A 31 4.40 -0.37 -7.11
N LEU A 32 5.66 -0.77 -7.27
CA LEU A 32 6.43 -0.65 -8.51
C LEU A 32 7.24 -1.93 -8.77
N LYS A 33 7.28 -2.41 -10.00
CA LYS A 33 8.14 -3.54 -10.37
C LYS A 33 9.59 -3.07 -10.54
N ARG A 34 10.51 -3.80 -9.93
CA ARG A 34 11.95 -3.59 -10.09
C ARG A 34 12.42 -4.39 -11.29
N GLN A 35 12.48 -3.74 -12.46
CA GLN A 35 12.81 -4.40 -13.74
C GLN A 35 14.09 -5.25 -13.68
N ALA A 36 15.13 -4.77 -13.00
CA ALA A 36 16.40 -5.51 -12.86
C ALA A 36 16.33 -6.78 -12.00
N ARG A 37 15.32 -6.92 -11.13
CA ARG A 37 15.17 -8.05 -10.20
C ARG A 37 13.91 -8.88 -10.42
N GLY A 38 12.96 -8.37 -11.19
CA GLY A 38 11.69 -9.03 -11.50
C GLY A 38 10.65 -9.00 -10.37
N ASP A 39 11.02 -8.53 -9.18
CA ASP A 39 10.15 -8.44 -8.01
C ASP A 39 9.51 -7.04 -7.85
N TRP A 40 8.65 -6.91 -6.84
CA TRP A 40 7.82 -5.72 -6.63
C TRP A 40 8.25 -4.99 -5.36
N ALA A 41 8.60 -3.73 -5.50
CA ALA A 41 8.82 -2.83 -4.40
C ALA A 41 7.52 -2.12 -4.01
N TRP A 42 7.29 -1.93 -2.72
CA TRP A 42 6.10 -1.24 -2.22
C TRP A 42 6.39 -0.37 -1.02
N THR A 43 5.56 0.64 -0.81
CA THR A 43 5.64 1.58 0.31
C THR A 43 4.24 2.05 0.69
N ILE A 44 4.07 2.51 1.93
CA ILE A 44 2.83 3.09 2.47
C ILE A 44 3.13 4.55 2.79
N TRP A 45 2.24 5.44 2.38
CA TRP A 45 2.37 6.89 2.57
C TRP A 45 1.33 7.41 3.56
N HIS A 46 1.62 8.54 4.20
CA HIS A 46 0.70 9.32 5.04
C HIS A 46 0.10 8.62 6.29
N CYS A 47 0.39 7.33 6.51
CA CYS A 47 0.20 6.65 7.78
C CYS A 47 1.33 7.04 8.75
N ASN A 48 1.08 8.00 9.65
CA ASN A 48 2.03 8.61 10.61
C ASN A 48 3.18 7.68 11.08
N GLY A 49 4.39 7.89 10.54
CA GLY A 49 5.64 7.51 11.19
C GLY A 49 6.65 6.72 10.36
N THR A 50 6.25 6.00 9.31
CA THR A 50 7.24 5.42 8.38
C THR A 50 7.58 6.46 7.33
N GLY A 51 8.76 7.07 7.51
CA GLY A 51 9.38 7.93 6.51
C GLY A 51 9.36 7.29 5.13
N SER A 52 9.33 8.16 4.12
CA SER A 52 9.20 7.92 2.68
C SER A 52 10.15 6.90 2.04
N ASP A 53 11.07 6.30 2.80
CA ASP A 53 12.36 5.90 2.25
C ASP A 53 12.62 4.38 2.23
N ASP A 54 11.86 3.55 2.95
CA ASP A 54 12.07 2.10 2.95
C ASP A 54 11.03 1.36 2.10
N PHE A 55 11.30 1.30 0.81
CA PHE A 55 10.61 0.35 -0.06
C PHE A 55 10.83 -1.08 0.46
N ARG A 56 9.73 -1.76 0.79
CA ARG A 56 9.73 -3.20 1.06
C ARG A 56 9.53 -3.97 -0.23
N HIS A 57 9.78 -5.27 -0.22
CA HIS A 57 9.77 -6.08 -1.44
C HIS A 57 8.87 -7.30 -1.31
N ALA A 58 8.26 -7.70 -2.42
CA ALA A 58 7.47 -8.91 -2.56
C ALA A 58 7.68 -9.52 -3.95
N THR A 59 7.60 -10.84 -4.05
CA THR A 59 7.86 -11.56 -5.32
C THR A 59 6.78 -11.30 -6.37
N THR A 60 5.54 -10.99 -5.97
CA THR A 60 4.40 -10.78 -6.88
C THR A 60 3.70 -9.45 -6.60
N LEU A 61 2.98 -8.94 -7.61
CA LEU A 61 2.15 -7.75 -7.49
C LEU A 61 1.10 -7.92 -6.40
N ASP A 62 0.38 -9.04 -6.41
CA ASP A 62 -0.68 -9.33 -5.43
C ASP A 62 -0.15 -9.35 -4.00
N ALA A 63 1.04 -9.92 -3.79
CA ALA A 63 1.68 -9.91 -2.47
C ALA A 63 2.08 -8.49 -2.05
N ALA A 64 2.61 -7.67 -2.96
CA ALA A 64 2.91 -6.27 -2.68
C ALA A 64 1.64 -5.47 -2.32
N GLN A 65 0.55 -5.66 -3.08
CA GLN A 65 -0.74 -5.01 -2.84
C GLN A 65 -1.36 -5.44 -1.51
N ALA A 66 -1.33 -6.75 -1.20
CA ALA A 66 -1.83 -7.29 0.06
C ALA A 66 -1.06 -6.73 1.27
N ASN A 67 0.26 -6.58 1.15
CA ASN A 67 1.08 -5.99 2.20
C ASN A 67 0.77 -4.51 2.44
N VAL A 68 0.55 -3.72 1.38
CA VAL A 68 0.11 -2.33 1.49
C VAL A 68 -1.25 -2.25 2.19
N LEU A 69 -2.22 -3.07 1.79
CA LEU A 69 -3.54 -3.11 2.42
C LEU A 69 -3.44 -3.50 3.91
N ALA A 70 -2.65 -4.51 4.23
CA ALA A 70 -2.46 -4.96 5.60
C ALA A 70 -1.84 -3.86 6.48
N GLY A 71 -0.83 -3.14 5.97
CA GLY A 71 -0.20 -2.05 6.71
C GLY A 71 -1.12 -0.84 6.87
N VAL A 72 -1.93 -0.50 5.87
CA VAL A 72 -2.98 0.53 6.01
C VAL A 72 -4.00 0.13 7.07
N LYS A 73 -4.50 -1.12 7.04
CA LYS A 73 -5.42 -1.63 8.06
C LYS A 73 -4.81 -1.60 9.46
N ASP A 74 -3.55 -2.01 9.61
CA ASP A 74 -2.84 -1.94 10.89
C ASP A 74 -2.73 -0.51 11.42
N TRP A 75 -2.48 0.47 10.54
CA TRP A 75 -2.46 1.88 10.92
C TRP A 75 -3.82 2.35 11.46
N PHE A 76 -4.92 2.02 10.77
CA PHE A 76 -6.26 2.35 11.26
C PHE A 76 -6.55 1.71 12.62
N ARG A 77 -6.12 0.46 12.87
CA ARG A 77 -6.24 -0.17 14.20
C ARG A 77 -5.47 0.61 15.27
N ARG A 78 -4.24 0.99 14.98
CA ARG A 78 -3.40 1.79 15.90
C ARG A 78 -3.99 3.17 16.17
N ALA A 79 -4.73 3.74 15.22
CA ALA A 79 -5.47 4.98 15.38
C ALA A 79 -6.78 4.84 16.16
N GLY A 80 -7.13 3.62 16.63
CA GLY A 80 -8.30 3.36 17.46
C GLY A 80 -9.57 2.97 16.70
N PHE A 81 -9.47 2.69 15.40
CA PHE A 81 -10.59 2.16 14.62
C PHE A 81 -10.70 0.64 14.78
N SER A 82 -11.92 0.13 14.91
CA SER A 82 -12.25 -1.31 15.04
C SER A 82 -12.88 -1.85 13.77
#